data_AF-A0A0D2KD27-F1
#
_entry.id   AF-A0A0D2KD27-F1
#
_cell.length_a   1.000
_cell.length_b   1.000
_cell.length_c   1.000
_cell.angle_alpha   90.00
_cell.angle_beta   90.00
_cell.angle_gamma   90.00
#
_symmetry.space_group_name_H-M   'P 1'
#
loop_
_entity.id
_entity.type
_entity.pdbx_description
1 polymer ?
#
loop_
_entity_poly.entity_id
_entity_poly.type
_entity_poly.pdbx_seq_one_letter_code
_entity_poly.pdbx_strand_id
1 'polypeptide(L)'
;MLAFPVQAEADLAKVGVGVTKEAQSIFDALSKTLPCVWQGRTILVMDVVTVPPPYTPSSCAAKAGETGALERIKRVLTAERQRLGLAV
;
A
#
# COMPACT_ATOMS: atom_id res chain seq x y z
N MET A 1 -11.72 33.46 0.13
CA MET A 1 -11.83 32.36 1.10
C MET A 1 -11.70 31.05 0.32
N LEU A 2 -10.46 30.59 0.10
CA LEU A 2 -10.20 29.32 -0.57
C LEU A 2 -10.01 28.28 0.53
N ALA A 3 -11.04 27.49 0.79
CA ALA A 3 -10.95 26.33 1.67
C ALA A 3 -10.10 25.28 0.95
N PHE A 4 -8.79 25.26 1.26
CA PHE A 4 -7.97 24.09 1.00
C PHE A 4 -8.56 22.94 1.83
N PRO A 5 -8.94 21.82 1.21
CA PRO A 5 -9.56 20.73 1.94
C PRO A 5 -8.60 20.23 3.02
N VAL A 6 -9.16 20.08 4.21
CA VAL A 6 -8.51 19.70 5.45
C VAL A 6 -7.69 18.42 5.25
N GLN A 7 -6.38 18.50 5.51
CA GLN A 7 -5.43 17.39 5.36
C GLN A 7 -5.71 16.18 6.29
N ALA A 8 -6.74 16.27 7.15
CA ALA A 8 -7.05 15.29 8.21
C ALA A 8 -7.88 14.09 7.73
N GLU A 9 -8.65 14.21 6.64
CA GLU A 9 -9.51 13.10 6.17
C GLU A 9 -8.69 11.99 5.50
N ALA A 10 -7.50 12.30 4.99
CA ALA A 10 -6.59 11.34 4.37
C ALA A 10 -5.90 10.41 5.39
N ASP A 11 -5.93 10.74 6.69
CA ASP A 11 -5.26 9.94 7.72
C ASP A 11 -6.13 8.79 8.25
N LEU A 12 -7.46 8.99 8.30
CA LEU A 12 -8.39 7.96 8.74
C LEU A 12 -8.52 6.81 7.73
N ALA A 13 -8.30 7.10 6.45
CA ALA A 13 -8.27 6.11 5.40
C ALA A 13 -7.06 5.16 5.52
N LYS A 14 -6.08 5.43 6.41
CA LYS A 14 -4.85 4.64 6.54
C LYS A 14 -4.99 3.40 7.40
N VAL A 15 -6.02 3.29 8.24
CA VAL A 15 -6.26 2.11 9.08
C VAL A 15 -7.23 1.18 8.38
N GLY A 16 -6.72 0.06 7.87
CA GLY A 16 -7.59 -0.95 7.27
C GLY A 16 -8.51 -1.57 8.33
N VAL A 17 -9.82 -1.50 8.11
CA VAL A 17 -10.79 -2.12 9.02
C VAL A 17 -10.77 -3.64 8.81
N GLY A 18 -10.21 -4.38 9.78
CA GLY A 18 -10.08 -5.84 9.70
C GLY A 18 -8.92 -6.33 8.82
N VAL A 19 -7.86 -5.52 8.66
CA VAL A 19 -6.63 -5.93 7.97
C VAL A 19 -5.62 -6.50 8.97
N THR A 20 -4.71 -7.36 8.50
CA THR A 20 -3.67 -7.94 9.37
C THR A 20 -2.64 -6.88 9.75
N LYS A 21 -1.91 -7.10 10.86
CA LYS A 21 -0.79 -6.22 11.25
C LYS A 21 0.22 -6.06 10.11
N GLU A 22 0.41 -7.11 9.33
CA GLU A 22 1.29 -7.15 8.17
C GLU A 22 0.85 -6.15 7.10
N ALA A 23 -0.44 -6.18 6.74
CA ALA A 23 -1.04 -5.29 5.76
C ALA A 23 -0.91 -3.82 6.19
N GLN A 24 -1.16 -3.55 7.47
CA GLN A 24 -1.04 -2.21 8.05
C GLN A 24 0.41 -1.71 8.00
N SER A 25 1.38 -2.57 8.30
CA SER A 25 2.82 -2.24 8.24
C SER A 25 3.29 -1.98 6.79
N ILE A 26 2.83 -2.81 5.85
CA ILE A 26 3.08 -2.63 4.40
C ILE A 26 2.49 -1.30 3.93
N PHE A 27 1.24 -1.01 4.32
CA PHE A 27 0.60 0.25 3.99
C PHE A 27 1.36 1.44 4.57
N ASP A 28 1.77 1.38 5.85
CA ASP A 28 2.55 2.45 6.49
C ASP A 28 3.86 2.72 5.73
N ALA A 29 4.61 1.67 5.40
CA ALA A 29 5.86 1.76 4.65
C ALA A 29 5.66 2.35 3.24
N LEU A 30 4.60 1.93 2.54
CA LEU A 30 4.25 2.46 1.23
C LEU A 30 3.80 3.92 1.32
N SER A 31 2.93 4.24 2.29
CA SER A 31 2.36 5.58 2.49
C SER A 31 3.40 6.64 2.85
N LYS A 32 4.51 6.22 3.47
CA LYS A 32 5.68 7.08 3.74
C LYS A 32 6.40 7.51 2.48
N THR A 33 6.33 6.72 1.43
CA THR A 33 7.15 6.91 0.23
C THR A 33 6.33 7.37 -0.96
N LEU A 34 5.07 6.95 -1.04
CA LEU A 34 4.18 7.13 -2.18
C LEU A 34 2.74 7.33 -1.69
N PRO A 35 1.89 8.06 -2.45
CA PRO A 35 0.47 8.13 -2.13
C PRO A 35 -0.18 6.76 -2.32
N CYS A 36 -0.81 6.24 -1.27
CA CYS A 36 -1.58 4.99 -1.33
C CYS A 36 -2.89 5.14 -0.55
N VAL A 37 -3.89 4.37 -0.97
CA VAL A 37 -5.24 4.37 -0.42
C VAL A 37 -5.68 2.93 -0.15
N TRP A 38 -6.56 2.74 0.83
CA TRP A 38 -7.19 1.45 1.06
C TRP A 38 -8.44 1.30 0.19
N GLN A 39 -8.53 0.18 -0.51
CA GLN A 39 -9.70 -0.25 -1.27
C GLN A 39 -10.25 -1.52 -0.62
N GLY A 40 -10.99 -1.34 0.48
CA GLY A 40 -11.45 -2.43 1.34
C GLY A 40 -10.26 -3.10 2.06
N ARG A 41 -9.86 -4.28 1.57
CA ARG A 41 -8.65 -5.01 2.06
C ARG A 41 -7.46 -4.88 1.12
N THR A 42 -7.63 -4.29 -0.06
CA THR A 42 -6.58 -4.13 -1.07
C THR A 42 -5.92 -2.77 -0.89
N ILE A 43 -4.59 -2.70 -1.00
CA ILE A 43 -3.86 -1.43 -0.98
C ILE A 43 -3.69 -0.96 -2.42
N LEU A 44 -4.16 0.24 -2.74
CA LEU A 44 -3.99 0.87 -4.04
C LEU A 44 -2.93 1.96 -3.93
N VAL A 45 -1.77 1.73 -4.53
CA VAL A 45 -0.62 2.63 -4.56
C VAL A 45 -0.62 3.41 -5.88
N MET A 46 -0.58 4.73 -5.78
CA MET A 46 -0.53 5.67 -6.92
C MET A 46 -1.67 5.51 -7.95
N ASP A 47 -2.80 4.88 -7.59
CA ASP A 47 -3.88 4.48 -8.53
C ASP A 47 -3.43 3.59 -9.71
N VAL A 48 -2.20 3.10 -9.65
CA VAL A 48 -1.60 2.27 -10.71
C VAL A 48 -1.26 0.88 -10.23
N VAL A 49 -1.01 0.67 -8.93
CA VAL A 49 -0.65 -0.65 -8.40
C VAL A 49 -1.59 -1.06 -7.27
N THR A 50 -2.17 -2.24 -7.41
CA THR A 50 -3.01 -2.90 -6.40
C THR A 50 -2.25 -4.02 -5.71
N VAL A 51 -2.33 -4.06 -4.39
CA VAL A 51 -1.75 -5.08 -3.52
C VAL A 51 -2.88 -5.72 -2.69
N PRO A 52 -3.52 -6.77 -3.21
CA PRO A 52 -4.55 -7.51 -2.47
C PRO A 52 -3.92 -8.48 -1.43
N PRO A 53 -4.70 -8.91 -0.43
CA PRO A 53 -4.31 -10.03 0.44
C PRO A 53 -4.01 -11.28 -0.40
N PRO A 54 -2.92 -12.03 -0.12
CA PRO A 54 -2.14 -12.08 1.12
C PRO A 54 -0.96 -11.09 1.20
N TYR A 55 -1.00 -9.99 0.43
CA TYR A 55 0.04 -8.95 0.42
C TYR A 55 1.42 -9.54 0.09
N THR A 56 1.45 -10.35 -0.97
CA THR A 56 2.66 -10.99 -1.49
C THR A 56 3.12 -10.27 -2.76
N PRO A 57 4.42 -10.26 -3.07
CA PRO A 57 4.92 -9.61 -4.29
C PRO A 57 4.32 -10.24 -5.55
N SER A 58 3.97 -11.53 -5.49
CA SER A 58 3.31 -12.27 -6.58
C SER A 58 1.83 -11.90 -6.76
N SER A 59 1.16 -11.44 -5.69
CA SER A 59 -0.24 -11.02 -5.75
C SER A 59 -0.40 -9.55 -6.14
N CYS A 60 0.69 -8.77 -6.15
CA CYS A 60 0.68 -7.40 -6.63
C CYS A 60 0.37 -7.34 -8.13
N ALA A 61 -0.54 -6.47 -8.51
CA ALA A 61 -0.88 -6.19 -9.90
C ALA A 61 -0.74 -4.69 -10.19
N ALA A 62 -0.18 -4.34 -11.34
CA ALA A 62 -0.08 -2.96 -11.80
C ALA A 62 -0.88 -2.77 -13.08
N LYS A 63 -1.35 -1.54 -13.33
CA LYS A 63 -1.94 -1.13 -14.61
C LYS A 63 -0.96 -1.39 -15.75
N ALA A 64 -1.50 -1.67 -16.93
CA ALA A 64 -0.72 -1.96 -18.12
C ALA A 64 0.28 -0.83 -18.40
N GLY A 65 1.58 -1.17 -18.42
CA GLY A 65 2.69 -0.23 -18.62
C GLY A 65 3.48 0.14 -17.35
N GLU A 66 2.94 -0.08 -16.16
CA GLU A 66 3.55 0.34 -14.88
C GLU A 66 4.36 -0.77 -14.19
N THR A 67 5.18 -1.49 -14.96
CA THR A 67 6.07 -2.54 -14.41
C THR A 67 7.15 -1.98 -13.49
N GLY A 68 7.62 -0.75 -13.72
CA GLY A 68 8.60 -0.08 -12.86
C GLY A 68 8.07 0.22 -11.46
N ALA A 69 6.81 0.69 -11.37
CA ALA A 69 6.14 0.91 -10.10
C ALA A 69 5.92 -0.42 -9.36
N LEU A 70 5.47 -1.46 -10.07
CA LEU A 70 5.29 -2.81 -9.53
C LEU A 70 6.59 -3.36 -8.92
N GLU A 71 7.71 -3.29 -9.65
CA GLU A 71 9.03 -3.76 -9.19
C GLU A 71 9.47 -3.03 -7.91
N ARG A 72 9.27 -1.70 -7.85
CA ARG A 72 9.58 -0.91 -6.67
C ARG A 72 8.71 -1.30 -5.47
N ILE A 73 7.42 -1.52 -5.69
CA ILE A 73 6.48 -1.92 -4.64
C ILE A 73 6.79 -3.33 -4.16
N LYS A 74 7.10 -4.27 -5.06
CA LYS A 74 7.58 -5.61 -4.72
C LYS A 74 8.82 -5.53 -3.82
N ARG A 75 9.79 -4.66 -4.13
CA ARG A 75 10.98 -4.47 -3.28
C ARG A 75 10.62 -3.97 -1.88
N VAL A 76 9.80 -2.92 -1.78
CA VAL A 76 9.37 -2.35 -0.49
C VAL A 76 8.60 -3.39 0.32
N LEU A 77 7.71 -4.12 -0.34
CA LEU A 77 6.86 -5.14 0.26
C LEU A 77 7.67 -6.35 0.73
N THR A 78 8.64 -6.82 -0.04
CA THR A 78 9.60 -7.85 0.39
C THR A 78 10.42 -7.38 1.59
N ALA A 79 10.91 -6.14 1.58
CA ALA A 79 11.66 -5.59 2.71
C ALA A 79 10.81 -5.47 3.99
N GLU A 80 9.54 -5.07 3.86
CA GLU A 80 8.63 -5.00 5.01
C GLU A 80 8.30 -6.39 5.54
N ARG A 81 8.02 -7.37 4.67
CA ARG A 81 7.77 -8.77 5.07
C ARG A 81 8.97 -9.40 5.76
N GLN A 82 10.18 -9.10 5.27
CA GLN A 82 11.44 -9.48 5.94
C GLN A 82 11.56 -8.82 7.31
N ARG A 83 11.26 -7.52 7.45
CA ARG A 83 11.25 -6.80 8.74
C ARG A 83 10.25 -7.38 9.74
N LEU A 84 9.10 -7.86 9.24
CA LEU A 84 8.05 -8.49 10.04
C LEU A 84 8.37 -9.96 10.40
N GLY A 85 9.45 -10.54 9.85
CA GLY A 85 9.81 -11.94 10.09
C GLY A 85 8.88 -12.94 9.40
N LEU A 86 8.15 -12.52 8.37
CA LEU A 86 7.28 -13.39 7.59
C LEU A 86 8.10 -14.07 6.49
N ALA A 87 7.86 -15.36 6.27
CA ALA A 87 8.50 -16.10 5.18
C ALA A 87 8.21 -15.40 3.84
N VAL A 88 9.30 -15.08 3.12
CA VAL A 88 9.28 -14.41 1.82
C VAL A 88 8.66 -15.31 0.76
#